data_AF-A0A953YH05-F1
#
_entry.id   AF-A0A953YH05-F1
#
_cell.length_a   1.000
_cell.length_b   1.000
_cell.length_c   1.000
_cell.angle_alpha   90.00
_cell.angle_beta   90.00
_cell.angle_gamma   90.00
#
_symmetry.space_group_name_H-M   'P 1'
#
loop_
_entity.id
_entity.type
_entity.pdbx_description
1 polymer ?
#
loop_
_entity_poly.entity_id
_entity_poly.type
_entity_poly.pdbx_seq_one_letter_code
_entity_poly.pdbx_strand_id
1 'polypeptide(L)'
;MQKGLLAAGLALAAGPLAAQDKPELVVYTYESFVAEWGPGPAIAANFEAICDCTLRFVGAGDGAALLSRLRLEGEHTEADIVLGLDT
;
A
#
# COMPACT_ATOMS: atom_id res chain seq x y z
N MET A 1 -19.30 -26.79 -58.01
CA MET A 1 -19.86 -25.45 -57.77
C MET A 1 -19.49 -25.05 -56.34
N GLN A 2 -18.88 -23.85 -56.18
CA GLN A 2 -18.85 -22.94 -55.01
C GLN A 2 -19.22 -23.49 -53.62
N LYS A 3 -18.58 -23.13 -52.51
CA LYS A 3 -17.93 -21.86 -52.13
C LYS A 3 -17.16 -22.14 -50.82
N GLY A 4 -15.99 -21.56 -50.66
CA GLY A 4 -15.18 -21.72 -49.45
C GLY A 4 -15.77 -21.01 -48.23
N LEU A 5 -15.23 -21.34 -47.06
CA LEU A 5 -15.15 -20.41 -45.94
C LEU A 5 -13.96 -20.82 -45.06
N LEU A 6 -12.87 -20.06 -45.16
CA LEU A 6 -11.81 -20.03 -44.15
C LEU A 6 -12.41 -19.42 -42.88
N ALA A 7 -12.49 -20.18 -41.79
CA ALA A 7 -12.69 -19.64 -40.46
C ALA A 7 -11.36 -19.76 -39.70
N ALA A 8 -10.55 -18.69 -39.77
CA ALA A 8 -9.39 -18.52 -38.93
C ALA A 8 -9.86 -18.32 -37.48
N GLY A 9 -9.62 -19.32 -36.62
CA GLY A 9 -9.94 -19.25 -35.19
C GLY A 9 -9.07 -18.20 -34.51
N LEU A 10 -9.71 -17.20 -33.92
CA LEU A 10 -9.08 -16.20 -33.06
C LEU A 10 -8.70 -16.86 -31.73
N ALA A 11 -7.44 -17.26 -31.57
CA ALA A 11 -6.92 -17.72 -30.29
C ALA A 11 -6.79 -16.51 -29.35
N LEU A 12 -7.73 -16.37 -28.39
CA LEU A 12 -7.60 -15.45 -27.27
C LEU A 12 -6.47 -15.95 -26.36
N ALA A 13 -5.27 -15.37 -26.51
CA ALA A 13 -4.19 -15.57 -25.57
C ALA A 13 -4.52 -14.82 -24.27
N ALA A 14 -5.18 -15.51 -23.33
CA ALA A 14 -5.28 -15.05 -21.95
C ALA A 14 -3.93 -15.24 -21.26
N GLY A 15 -3.05 -14.25 -21.37
CA GLY A 15 -1.82 -14.19 -20.57
C GLY A 15 -2.15 -13.96 -19.08
N PRO A 16 -1.32 -14.46 -18.15
CA PRO A 16 -1.55 -14.25 -16.73
C PRO A 16 -1.50 -12.75 -16.42
N LEU A 17 -2.51 -12.27 -15.70
CA LEU A 17 -2.50 -10.94 -15.08
C LEU A 17 -1.50 -11.00 -13.93
N ALA A 18 -0.23 -10.67 -14.18
CA ALA A 18 0.76 -10.51 -13.13
C ALA A 18 0.33 -9.30 -12.28
N ALA A 19 -0.18 -9.55 -11.07
CA ALA A 19 -0.26 -8.51 -10.06
C ALA A 19 1.18 -8.02 -9.83
N GLN A 20 1.47 -6.76 -10.19
CA GLN A 20 2.76 -6.18 -9.87
C GLN A 20 2.79 -5.96 -8.36
N ASP A 21 3.74 -6.59 -7.68
CA ASP A 21 4.05 -6.29 -6.28
C ASP A 21 4.58 -4.86 -6.22
N LYS A 22 3.70 -3.91 -5.87
CA LYS A 22 4.08 -2.52 -5.64
C LYS A 22 4.95 -2.44 -4.39
N PRO A 23 5.97 -1.56 -4.36
CA PRO A 23 6.72 -1.32 -3.14
C PRO A 23 5.76 -0.84 -2.04
N GLU A 24 5.93 -1.38 -0.84
CA GLU A 24 5.17 -0.97 0.33
C GLU A 24 5.94 0.11 1.09
N LEU A 25 5.27 1.20 1.44
CA LEU A 25 5.79 2.27 2.30
C LEU A 25 5.13 2.15 3.68
N VAL A 26 5.92 1.81 4.69
CA VAL A 26 5.45 1.57 6.05
C VAL A 26 5.60 2.84 6.88
N VAL A 27 4.46 3.39 7.31
CA VAL A 27 4.41 4.63 8.10
C VAL A 27 3.88 4.33 9.49
N TYR A 28 4.72 4.49 10.50
CA TYR A 28 4.29 4.39 11.89
C TYR A 28 3.69 5.71 12.36
N THR A 29 2.56 5.64 13.05
CA THR A 29 1.85 6.80 13.59
C THR A 29 0.97 6.40 14.79
N TYR A 30 0.15 7.32 15.30
CA TYR A 30 -0.73 7.09 16.45
C TYR A 30 -2.10 6.52 16.04
N GLU A 31 -2.78 5.83 16.96
CA GLU A 31 -4.03 5.08 16.68
C GLU A 31 -5.15 5.94 16.07
N SER A 32 -5.32 7.18 16.56
CA SER A 32 -6.36 8.07 16.03
C SER A 32 -6.10 8.53 14.59
N PHE A 33 -4.87 8.40 14.09
CA PHE A 33 -4.56 8.70 12.70
C PHE A 33 -5.07 7.58 11.76
N VAL A 34 -4.88 6.32 12.17
CA VAL A 34 -5.13 5.14 11.33
C VAL A 34 -6.56 4.61 11.41
N ALA A 35 -7.33 5.09 12.39
CA ALA A 35 -8.74 4.73 12.54
C ALA A 35 -9.54 5.00 11.25
N GLU A 36 -10.64 4.26 11.04
CA GLU A 36 -11.50 4.43 9.86
C GLU A 36 -12.09 5.84 9.73
N TRP A 37 -12.29 6.53 10.86
CA TRP A 37 -12.74 7.92 10.93
C TRP A 37 -11.58 8.93 10.93
N GLY A 38 -10.35 8.46 10.99
CA GLY A 38 -9.14 9.26 11.00
C GLY A 38 -8.73 9.73 9.59
N PRO A 39 -7.64 10.52 9.50
CA PRO A 39 -7.11 10.99 8.22
C PRO A 39 -6.44 9.89 7.38
N GLY A 40 -6.00 8.78 7.99
CA GLY A 40 -5.24 7.70 7.34
C GLY A 40 -5.88 7.16 6.04
N PRO A 41 -7.16 6.72 6.05
CA PRO A 41 -7.81 6.18 4.86
C PRO A 41 -7.85 7.15 3.68
N ALA A 42 -8.14 8.42 3.93
CA ALA A 42 -8.18 9.43 2.88
C ALA A 42 -6.78 9.72 2.32
N ILE A 43 -5.76 9.79 3.18
CA ILE A 43 -4.38 10.02 2.75
C ILE A 43 -3.86 8.84 1.94
N ALA A 44 -4.09 7.59 2.38
CA ALA A 44 -3.70 6.40 1.65
C ALA A 44 -4.29 6.41 0.23
N ALA A 45 -5.61 6.58 0.10
CA ALA A 45 -6.27 6.59 -1.21
C ALA A 45 -5.71 7.65 -2.17
N ASN A 46 -5.42 8.86 -1.67
CA ASN A 46 -4.90 9.94 -2.51
C ASN A 46 -3.40 9.78 -2.83
N PHE A 47 -2.60 9.25 -1.89
CA PHE A 47 -1.17 9.05 -2.08
C PHE A 47 -0.88 7.86 -3.01
N GLU A 48 -1.60 6.75 -2.82
CA GLU A 48 -1.48 5.55 -3.67
C GLU A 48 -1.88 5.83 -5.13
N ALA A 49 -2.76 6.82 -5.37
CA ALA A 49 -3.12 7.26 -6.71
C ALA A 49 -1.96 7.91 -7.49
N ILE A 50 -0.87 8.30 -6.81
CA ILE A 50 0.26 9.01 -7.43
C ILE A 50 1.63 8.35 -7.22
N CYS A 51 1.82 7.51 -6.19
CA CYS A 51 3.14 6.98 -5.83
C CYS A 51 3.53 5.67 -6.52
N ASP A 52 2.60 4.97 -7.17
CA ASP A 52 2.74 3.57 -7.62
C ASP A 52 3.28 2.63 -6.52
N CYS A 53 2.81 2.86 -5.29
CA CYS A 53 3.20 2.15 -4.09
C CYS A 53 1.95 1.72 -3.31
N THR A 54 2.13 0.86 -2.31
CA THR A 54 1.11 0.56 -1.29
C THR A 54 1.49 1.29 -0.02
N LEU A 55 0.56 2.01 0.60
CA LEU A 55 0.81 2.74 1.83
C LEU A 55 0.27 1.97 3.04
N ARG A 56 1.15 1.50 3.92
CA ARG A 56 0.76 0.82 5.15
C ARG A 56 0.95 1.74 6.35
N PHE A 57 -0.16 2.22 6.91
CA PHE A 57 -0.13 2.87 8.22
C PHE A 57 -0.16 1.83 9.35
N VAL A 58 0.73 1.99 10.33
CA VAL A 58 0.78 1.17 11.53
C VAL A 58 0.54 2.06 12.76
N GLY A 59 -0.57 1.82 13.44
CA GLY A 59 -0.85 2.43 14.75
C GLY A 59 0.09 1.88 15.82
N ALA A 60 0.64 2.78 16.63
CA ALA A 60 1.50 2.43 17.75
C ALA A 60 1.08 3.17 19.04
N GLY A 61 -0.21 3.09 19.39
CA GLY A 61 -0.72 3.77 20.58
C GLY A 61 -0.76 5.29 20.43
N ASP A 62 -0.32 6.01 21.46
CA ASP A 62 -0.12 7.46 21.43
C ASP A 62 1.30 7.83 20.98
N GLY A 63 1.61 9.14 20.88
CA GLY A 63 2.93 9.60 20.44
C GLY A 63 4.09 9.15 21.34
N ALA A 64 3.87 8.99 22.65
CA ALA A 64 4.90 8.54 23.58
C ALA A 64 5.14 7.02 23.46
N ALA A 65 4.08 6.24 23.28
CA ALA A 65 4.15 4.82 22.97
C ALA A 65 4.86 4.57 21.63
N LEU A 66 4.54 5.36 20.60
CA LEU A 66 5.22 5.34 19.30
C LEU A 66 6.73 5.60 19.44
N LEU A 67 7.12 6.66 20.14
CA LEU A 67 8.54 6.96 20.37
C LEU A 67 9.23 5.85 21.16
N SER A 68 8.57 5.30 22.16
CA SER A 68 9.10 4.20 22.97
C SER A 68 9.33 2.94 22.13
N ARG A 69 8.37 2.59 21.28
CA ARG A 69 8.47 1.46 20.34
C ARG A 69 9.66 1.63 19.40
N LEU A 70 9.81 2.80 18.77
CA LEU A 70 10.92 3.08 17.84
C LEU A 70 12.28 2.94 18.52
N ARG A 71 12.41 3.41 19.78
CA ARG A 71 13.64 3.24 20.56
C ARG A 71 13.95 1.79 20.88
N LEU A 72 12.93 0.96 21.10
CA LEU A 72 13.08 -0.47 21.37
C LEU A 72 13.41 -1.27 20.11
N GLU A 73 12.80 -0.91 18.96
CA GLU A 73 13.07 -1.56 17.66
C GLU A 73 14.46 -1.19 17.11
N GLY A 74 14.89 0.06 17.29
CA GLY A 74 16.21 0.53 16.84
C GLY A 74 16.43 0.32 15.33
N GLU A 75 17.58 -0.25 14.96
CA GLU A 75 17.93 -0.54 13.56
C GLU A 75 17.06 -1.65 12.92
N HIS A 76 16.24 -2.35 13.72
CA HIS A 76 15.36 -3.41 13.25
C HIS A 76 13.91 -2.93 13.03
N THR A 77 13.67 -1.62 13.09
CA THR A 77 12.33 -1.09 12.81
C THR A 77 11.92 -1.37 11.36
N GLU A 78 10.65 -1.76 11.18
CA GLU A 78 10.05 -1.86 9.85
C GLU A 78 9.54 -0.52 9.32
N ALA A 79 9.59 0.54 10.13
CA ALA A 79 9.09 1.85 9.74
C ALA A 79 10.05 2.55 8.77
N ASP A 80 9.55 2.89 7.59
CA ASP A 80 10.24 3.79 6.66
C ASP A 80 10.10 5.25 7.07
N ILE A 81 8.92 5.60 7.60
CA ILE A 81 8.56 6.95 8.06
C ILE A 81 7.89 6.86 9.43
N VAL A 82 8.19 7.84 10.27
CA VAL A 82 7.47 8.08 11.51
C VAL A 82 6.74 9.41 11.39
N LEU A 83 5.41 9.38 11.57
CA LEU A 83 4.55 10.55 11.44
C LEU A 83 3.81 10.83 12.75
N GLY A 84 3.88 12.08 13.21
CA GLY A 84 3.13 12.54 14.37
C GLY A 84 3.88 12.53 15.69
N LEU A 85 5.22 12.57 15.67
CA LEU A 85 6.00 12.95 16.84
C LEU A 85 5.94 14.48 17.02
N ASP A 86 5.50 14.93 18.19
CA ASP A 86 5.46 16.34 18.58
C ASP A 86 6.60 16.67 19.56
N THR A 87 6.98 17.95 19.65
CA THR A 87 8.11 18.45 20.46
C THR A 87 7.72 18.86 21.87
#